data_AF-A0A844GEE9-F1
#
_entry.id   AF-A0A844GEE9-F1
#
_cell.length_a   1.000
_cell.length_b   1.000
_cell.length_c   1.000
_cell.angle_alpha   90.00
_cell.angle_beta   90.00
_cell.angle_gamma   90.00
#
_symmetry.space_group_name_H-M   'P 1'
#
loop_
_entity.id
_entity.type
_entity.pdbx_description
1 polymer ?
#
loop_
_entity_poly.entity_id
_entity_poly.type
_entity_poly.pdbx_seq_one_letter_code
_entity_poly.pdbx_strand_id
1 'polypeptide(L)'
;MEKATGIRPPDLDPPCSFPALLEPVWRWFGELSQCRGNNGYGPLPITYQDMAAWQALTGETPTSEEVRLIMALDGEFFSVRAEREK
;
A
#
# COMPACT_ATOMS: atom_id res chain seq x y z
N MET A 1 -3.91 -6.42 -18.95
CA MET A 1 -4.65 -7.65 -19.33
C MET A 1 -6.05 -7.37 -19.88
N GLU A 2 -6.64 -6.18 -19.69
CA GLU A 2 -7.93 -5.78 -20.29
C GLU A 2 -7.94 -5.74 -21.83
N LYS A 3 -6.75 -5.67 -22.47
CA LYS A 3 -6.61 -5.51 -23.93
C LYS A 3 -6.54 -6.81 -24.74
N ALA A 4 -6.61 -8.00 -24.14
CA ALA A 4 -6.33 -9.26 -24.85
C ALA A 4 -7.55 -10.15 -25.15
N THR A 5 -8.63 -10.07 -24.36
CA THR A 5 -9.74 -11.05 -24.42
C THR A 5 -11.14 -10.43 -24.51
N GLY A 6 -11.31 -9.11 -24.31
CA GLY A 6 -12.61 -8.42 -24.37
C GLY A 6 -13.61 -8.80 -23.28
N ILE A 7 -13.30 -9.81 -22.45
CA ILE A 7 -14.07 -10.25 -21.30
C ILE A 7 -13.34 -9.73 -20.06
N ARG A 8 -14.03 -8.94 -19.22
CA ARG A 8 -13.55 -8.57 -17.90
C ARG A 8 -13.77 -9.77 -16.96
N PRO A 9 -12.71 -10.39 -16.40
CA PRO A 9 -12.86 -11.37 -15.33
C PRO A 9 -13.77 -10.84 -14.21
N PRO A 10 -14.70 -11.64 -13.68
CA PRO A 10 -15.58 -11.21 -12.60
C PRO A 10 -14.82 -10.75 -11.35
N ASP A 11 -13.59 -11.24 -11.15
CA ASP A 11 -12.69 -10.82 -10.06
C ASP A 11 -12.18 -9.37 -10.20
N LEU A 12 -12.39 -8.72 -11.35
CA LEU A 12 -12.02 -7.32 -11.59
C LEU A 12 -13.14 -6.33 -11.24
N ASP A 13 -14.34 -6.82 -10.92
CA ASP A 13 -15.41 -5.96 -10.41
C ASP A 13 -15.36 -5.99 -8.88
N PRO A 14 -14.90 -4.89 -8.24
CA PRO A 14 -14.80 -4.85 -6.80
C PRO A 14 -16.20 -4.96 -6.17
N PRO A 15 -16.35 -5.65 -5.03
CA PRO A 15 -17.65 -5.87 -4.40
C PRO A 15 -18.32 -4.57 -3.92
N CYS A 16 -17.53 -3.49 -3.79
CA CYS A 16 -18.01 -2.15 -3.53
C CYS A 16 -17.07 -1.11 -4.18
N SER A 17 -17.57 0.11 -4.35
CA SER A 17 -16.71 1.24 -4.72
C SER A 17 -15.67 1.49 -3.62
N PHE A 18 -14.43 1.74 -4.00
CA PHE A 18 -13.40 2.09 -3.04
C PHE A 18 -13.78 3.38 -2.30
N PRO A 19 -13.74 3.41 -0.95
CA PRO A 19 -14.12 4.59 -0.20
C PRO A 19 -13.19 5.78 -0.49
N ALA A 20 -13.73 6.90 -0.95
CA ALA A 20 -12.96 8.09 -1.31
C ALA A 20 -12.08 8.62 -0.16
N LEU A 21 -12.54 8.47 1.09
CA LEU A 21 -11.78 8.87 2.28
C LEU A 21 -10.46 8.09 2.44
N LEU A 22 -10.39 6.87 1.92
CA LEU A 22 -9.20 6.01 2.03
C LEU A 22 -8.26 6.15 0.83
N GLU A 23 -8.66 6.89 -0.21
CA GLU A 23 -7.88 7.03 -1.44
C GLU A 23 -6.50 7.66 -1.21
N PRO A 24 -6.37 8.75 -0.43
CA PRO A 24 -5.05 9.31 -0.14
C PRO A 24 -4.16 8.32 0.59
N VAL A 25 -4.70 7.62 1.60
CA VAL A 25 -3.93 6.66 2.40
C VAL A 25 -3.43 5.50 1.56
N TRP A 26 -4.27 4.96 0.68
CA TRP A 26 -3.89 3.89 -0.24
C TRP A 26 -2.78 4.34 -1.20
N ARG A 27 -2.92 5.54 -1.76
CA ARG A 27 -1.89 6.14 -2.62
C ARG A 27 -0.57 6.31 -1.87
N TRP A 28 -0.59 6.90 -0.67
CA TRP A 28 0.59 7.11 0.16
C TRP A 28 1.27 5.80 0.55
N PHE A 29 0.49 4.77 0.92
CA PHE A 29 1.02 3.43 1.17
C PHE A 29 1.72 2.87 -0.07
N GLY A 30 1.16 3.06 -1.27
CA GLY A 30 1.78 2.67 -2.53
C GLY A 30 3.12 3.37 -2.77
N GLU A 31 3.18 4.68 -2.58
CA GLU A 31 4.41 5.49 -2.71
C GLU A 31 5.49 5.04 -1.73
N LEU A 32 5.16 4.95 -0.43
CA LEU A 32 6.06 4.47 0.61
C LEU A 32 6.54 3.04 0.33
N SER A 33 5.65 2.19 -0.19
CA SER A 33 5.98 0.81 -0.51
C SER A 33 6.98 0.66 -1.64
N GLN A 34 7.08 1.64 -2.55
CA GLN A 34 8.12 1.65 -3.58
C GLN A 34 9.48 2.09 -3.05
N CYS A 35 9.50 2.87 -1.97
CA CYS A 35 10.71 3.45 -1.41
C CYS A 35 11.30 2.66 -0.22
N ARG A 36 10.55 1.70 0.34
CA ARG A 36 11.00 0.87 1.48
C ARG A 36 12.32 0.15 1.16
N GLY A 37 13.13 -0.07 2.19
CA GLY A 37 14.37 -0.81 2.06
C GLY A 37 14.17 -2.30 1.73
N ASN A 38 15.26 -2.97 1.35
CA ASN A 38 15.31 -4.42 1.13
C ASN A 38 16.63 -4.95 1.70
N ASN A 39 16.60 -6.10 2.37
CA ASN A 39 17.77 -6.73 2.99
C ASN A 39 18.33 -7.95 2.22
N GLY A 40 17.91 -8.15 0.97
CA GLY A 40 18.26 -9.30 0.14
C GLY A 40 17.37 -10.53 0.33
N TYR A 41 16.58 -10.58 1.41
CA TYR A 41 15.60 -11.63 1.68
C TYR A 41 14.15 -11.17 1.50
N GLY A 42 13.94 -9.87 1.28
CA GLY A 42 12.62 -9.31 1.03
C GLY A 42 12.53 -7.83 1.38
N PRO A 43 11.35 -7.24 1.11
CA PRO A 43 11.06 -5.88 1.53
C PRO A 43 11.11 -5.75 3.05
N LEU A 44 11.58 -4.60 3.54
CA LEU A 44 11.52 -4.22 4.95
C LEU A 44 10.18 -3.55 5.27
N PRO A 45 9.73 -3.58 6.54
CA PRO A 45 8.56 -2.81 6.98
C PRO A 45 8.74 -1.30 6.76
N ILE A 46 7.65 -0.61 6.48
CA ILE A 46 7.65 0.87 6.45
C ILE A 46 7.87 1.37 7.87
N THR A 47 8.81 2.28 8.04
CA THR A 47 9.15 2.86 9.34
C THR A 47 8.62 4.30 9.48
N TYR A 48 8.57 4.80 10.72
CA TYR A 48 8.33 6.22 10.98
C TYR A 48 9.39 7.13 10.35
N GLN A 49 10.61 6.64 10.18
CA GLN A 49 11.67 7.41 9.51
C GLN A 49 11.40 7.53 8.02
N ASP A 50 10.93 6.46 7.37
CA ASP A 50 10.52 6.50 5.96
C ASP A 50 9.36 7.49 5.77
N MET A 51 8.37 7.44 6.66
CA MET A 51 7.23 8.37 6.62
C MET A 51 7.66 9.82 6.88
N ALA A 52 8.60 10.06 7.79
CA ALA A 52 9.11 11.42 8.05
C ALA A 52 9.90 11.96 6.84
N ALA A 53 10.74 11.13 6.22
CA ALA A 53 11.48 11.49 5.02
C ALA A 53 10.55 11.75 3.83
N TRP A 54 9.54 10.90 3.65
CA TRP A 54 8.53 11.05 2.61
C TRP A 54 7.72 12.35 2.79
N GLN A 55 7.22 12.64 4.00
CA GLN A 55 6.53 13.91 4.29
C GLN A 55 7.40 15.14 3.97
N ALA A 56 8.71 15.08 4.29
CA ALA A 56 9.63 16.17 4.00
C ALA A 56 9.84 16.39 2.48
N LEU A 57 9.73 15.34 1.66
CA LEU A 57 9.94 15.40 0.22
C LEU A 57 8.66 15.76 -0.55
N THR A 58 7.50 15.24 -0.12
CA THR A 58 6.23 15.42 -0.81
C THR A 58 5.42 16.61 -0.29
N GLY A 59 5.68 17.04 0.95
CA GLY A 59 4.87 18.04 1.64
C GLY A 59 3.51 17.52 2.11
N GLU A 60 3.25 16.23 1.99
CA GLU A 60 2.03 15.60 2.49
C GLU A 60 2.02 15.60 4.03
N THR A 61 0.84 15.77 4.63
CA THR A 61 0.69 15.88 6.09
C THR A 61 -0.36 14.91 6.62
N PRO A 62 -0.08 13.59 6.66
CA PRO A 62 -1.01 12.60 7.17
C PRO A 62 -1.27 12.83 8.66
N THR A 63 -2.52 12.66 9.07
CA THR A 63 -2.93 12.65 10.46
C THR A 63 -2.36 11.42 11.19
N SER A 64 -2.40 11.45 12.53
CA SER A 64 -1.95 10.30 13.33
C SER A 64 -2.76 9.02 13.06
N GLU A 65 -4.03 9.14 12.67
CA GLU A 65 -4.89 8.01 12.30
C GLU A 65 -4.49 7.40 10.97
N GLU A 66 -4.21 8.24 9.97
CA GLU A 66 -3.76 7.80 8.66
C GLU A 66 -2.37 7.14 8.74
N VAL A 67 -1.48 7.67 9.57
CA VAL A 67 -0.19 7.02 9.87
C VAL A 67 -0.41 5.63 10.48
N ARG A 68 -1.32 5.49 11.47
CA ARG A 68 -1.66 4.18 12.03
C ARG A 68 -2.26 3.24 10.98
N LEU A 69 -3.07 3.76 10.06
CA LEU A 69 -3.66 3.00 8.99
C LEU A 69 -2.62 2.50 7.99
N ILE A 70 -1.63 3.33 7.62
CA ILE A 70 -0.49 2.92 6.79
C ILE A 70 0.27 1.75 7.44
N MET A 71 0.55 1.85 8.75
CA MET A 71 1.22 0.77 9.48
C MET A 71 0.40 -0.52 9.53
N ALA A 72 -0.93 -0.41 9.66
CA ALA A 72 -1.82 -1.57 9.63
C ALA A 72 -1.85 -2.23 8.24
N LEU A 73 -1.93 -1.43 7.17
CA LEU A 73 -1.82 -1.91 5.78
C LEU A 73 -0.49 -2.61 5.52
N ASP A 74 0.60 -2.10 6.09
CA ASP A 74 1.91 -2.71 5.96
C ASP A 74 1.98 -4.09 6.63
N GLY A 75 1.40 -4.23 7.82
CA GLY A 75 1.27 -5.52 8.49
C GLY A 75 0.47 -6.53 7.65
N GLU A 76 -0.65 -6.09 7.08
CA GLU A 76 -1.50 -6.94 6.22
C GLU A 76 -0.77 -7.35 4.94
N PHE A 77 0.00 -6.45 4.34
CA PHE A 77 0.83 -6.76 3.17
C PHE A 77 1.76 -7.96 3.44
N PHE A 78 2.42 -7.99 4.61
CA PHE A 78 3.28 -9.13 4.98
C PHE A 78 2.47 -10.40 5.30
N SER A 79 1.29 -10.27 5.93
CA SER A 79 0.41 -11.41 6.19
C SER A 79 -0.01 -12.11 4.88
N VAL A 80 -0.56 -11.36 3.94
CA VAL A 80 -0.98 -11.88 2.62
C VAL A 80 0.20 -12.44 1.83
N ARG A 81 1.37 -11.82 1.92
CA ARG A 81 2.59 -12.32 1.27
C ARG A 81 3.02 -13.67 1.86
N ALA A 82 3.01 -13.81 3.18
CA ALA A 82 3.36 -15.06 3.86
C ALA A 82 2.39 -16.20 3.54
N GLU A 83 1.10 -15.90 3.30
CA GLU A 83 0.11 -16.87 2.85
C GLU A 83 0.36 -17.35 1.42
N ARG A 84 0.79 -16.45 0.52
CA ARG A 84 1.08 -16.79 -0.88
C ARG A 84 2.37 -17.58 -1.09
N GLU A 85 3.28 -17.54 -0.12
CA GLU A 85 4.56 -18.26 -0.15
C GLU A 85 4.48 -19.69 0.44
N LYS A 86 3.34 -20.06 1.01
CA LYS A 86 3.03 -21.43 1.47
C LYS A 86 2.45 -22.28 0.34
#